data_AF-A0A4S8MSJ9-F1
#
_entry.id   AF-A0A4S8MSJ9-F1
#
_cell.length_a   1.000
_cell.length_b   1.000
_cell.length_c   1.000
_cell.angle_alpha   90.00
_cell.angle_beta   90.00
_cell.angle_gamma   90.00
#
_symmetry.space_group_name_H-M   'P 1'
#
loop_
_entity.id
_entity.type
_entity.pdbx_description
1 polymer ?
#
loop_
_entity_poly.entity_id
_entity_poly.type
_entity_poly.pdbx_seq_one_letter_code
_entity_poly.pdbx_strand_id
1 'polypeptide(L)' 'LNMGGVFMAFAVKNGGSHVWHKDWHDHPDYPTFVTADEYAWEGGDFCALQPHMRIPVRPGQILIAFTRRLVHCAT' A
#
# COMPACT_ATOMS: atom_id res chain seq x y z
N LEU A 1 11.43 5.91 22.09
CA LEU A 1 10.10 5.86 22.73
C LEU A 1 10.07 4.66 23.66
N ASN A 2 9.76 4.83 24.94
CA ASN A 2 9.48 3.71 25.85
C ASN A 2 7.96 3.59 25.97
N MET A 3 7.37 2.63 25.26
CA MET A 3 5.91 2.49 25.14
C MET A 3 5.30 1.62 26.26
N GLY A 4 6.10 1.05 27.17
CA GLY A 4 5.60 0.33 28.35
C GLY A 4 4.73 -0.90 28.10
N GLY A 5 4.62 -1.37 26.85
CA GLY A 5 3.72 -2.46 26.44
C GLY A 5 3.75 -2.69 24.91
N VAL A 6 2.82 -3.51 24.40
CA VAL A 6 2.66 -3.72 22.94
C VAL A 6 2.18 -2.43 22.30
N PHE A 7 2.93 -1.95 21.31
CA PHE A 7 2.54 -0.80 20.51
C PHE A 7 2.51 -1.21 19.02
N MET A 8 1.56 -0.65 18.28
CA MET A 8 1.47 -0.79 16.84
C MET A 8 1.48 0.61 16.23
N ALA A 9 2.30 0.81 15.21
CA ALA A 9 2.38 2.06 14.48
C ALA A 9 1.87 1.83 13.05
N PHE A 10 1.01 2.73 12.57
CA PHE A 10 0.55 2.75 11.19
C PHE A 10 1.16 3.97 10.50
N ALA A 11 1.87 3.75 9.40
CA ALA A 11 2.26 4.82 8.51
C ALA A 11 1.13 5.03 7.50
N VAL A 12 0.56 6.23 7.45
CA VAL A 12 -0.45 6.60 6.46
C VAL A 12 0.18 7.54 5.46
N LYS A 13 0.01 7.23 4.18
CA LYS A 13 0.48 8.06 3.07
C LYS A 13 -0.69 8.38 2.15
N ASN A 14 -0.87 9.67 1.85
CA ASN A 14 -1.76 10.09 0.78
C ASN A 14 -0.97 10.17 -0.53
N GLY A 15 -1.47 9.50 -1.57
CA GLY A 15 -0.85 9.40 -2.88
C GLY A 15 0.00 8.14 -3.10
N GLY A 16 0.22 7.81 -4.37
CA GLY A 16 0.98 6.64 -4.81
C GLY A 16 2.44 6.94 -5.15
N SER A 17 3.29 5.91 -5.24
CA SER A 17 4.61 6.02 -5.88
C SER A 17 4.55 5.37 -7.25
N HIS A 18 4.98 6.09 -8.29
CA HIS A 18 5.00 5.61 -9.67
C HIS A 18 6.29 4.81 -9.98
N VAL A 19 7.17 4.67 -8.99
CA VAL A 19 8.42 3.92 -9.07
C VAL A 19 8.22 2.55 -8.44
N TRP A 20 8.69 1.50 -9.10
CA TRP A 20 8.69 0.14 -8.56
C TRP A 20 9.50 0.07 -7.26
N HIS A 21 8.84 -0.32 -6.17
CA HIS A 21 9.46 -0.38 -4.85
C HIS A 21 8.84 -1.47 -3.97
N LYS A 22 9.44 -1.67 -2.80
CA LYS A 22 8.87 -2.42 -1.68
C LYS A 22 8.85 -1.49 -0.48
N ASP A 23 7.86 -1.66 0.39
CA ASP A 23 7.81 -0.94 1.66
C ASP A 23 8.76 -1.62 2.64
N TRP A 24 10.06 -1.32 2.55
CA TRP A 24 11.11 -2.01 3.31
C TRP A 24 10.99 -1.85 4.83
N HIS A 25 10.31 -0.80 5.29
CA HIS A 25 10.09 -0.51 6.70
C HIS A 25 8.91 -1.27 7.31
N ASP A 26 8.05 -1.86 6.49
CA ASP A 26 6.94 -2.66 6.99
C ASP A 26 7.43 -4.02 7.49
N HIS A 27 6.75 -4.54 8.50
CA HIS A 27 7.02 -5.90 8.96
C HIS A 27 6.57 -6.90 7.88
N PRO A 28 7.35 -7.96 7.56
CA PRO A 28 7.00 -8.90 6.50
C PRO A 28 5.65 -9.60 6.66
N ASP A 29 5.11 -9.68 7.87
CA ASP A 29 3.82 -10.33 8.19
C ASP A 29 2.67 -9.33 8.40
N TYR A 30 2.90 -8.03 8.20
CA TYR A 30 1.84 -7.02 8.29
C TYR A 30 1.36 -6.63 6.89
N PRO A 31 0.03 -6.58 6.67
CA PRO A 31 -0.51 -6.13 5.40
C PRO A 31 -0.57 -4.61 5.34
N THR A 32 -0.50 -4.11 4.12
CA THR A 32 -0.79 -2.73 3.77
C THR A 32 -2.19 -2.65 3.18
N PHE A 33 -2.94 -1.66 3.65
CA PHE A 33 -4.31 -1.38 3.21
C PHE A 33 -4.26 -0.20 2.25
N VAL A 34 -4.67 -0.43 1.01
CA VAL A 34 -4.73 0.59 -0.03
C VAL A 34 -6.19 0.92 -0.27
N THR A 35 -6.55 2.17 -0.05
CA THR A 35 -7.90 2.69 -0.24
C THR A 35 -7.90 3.78 -1.28
N ALA A 36 -9.04 3.96 -1.95
CA ALA A 36 -9.23 5.10 -2.82
C ALA A 36 -9.98 6.23 -2.14
N ASP A 37 -9.45 7.45 -2.24
CA ASP A 37 -10.14 8.66 -1.76
C ASP A 37 -11.31 9.02 -2.68
N GLU A 38 -12.29 9.76 -2.17
CA GLU A 38 -13.51 10.14 -2.90
C GLU A 38 -13.26 11.21 -3.98
N TYR A 39 -12.09 11.85 -3.96
CA TYR A 39 -11.71 12.86 -4.92
C TYR A 39 -11.11 12.24 -6.19
N ALA A 40 -11.42 12.85 -7.34
CA ALA A 40 -10.93 12.42 -8.64
C ALA A 40 -9.41 12.57 -8.73
N TRP A 41 -8.70 11.47 -8.55
CA TRP A 41 -7.29 11.32 -8.87
C TRP A 41 -7.09 10.72 -10.27
N GLU A 42 -6.07 11.18 -10.98
CA GLU A 42 -5.63 10.54 -12.22
C GLU A 42 -4.81 9.29 -11.87
N GLY A 43 -5.14 8.16 -12.49
CA GLY A 43 -4.54 6.87 -12.17
C GLY A 43 -5.34 6.08 -11.12
N GLY A 44 -4.64 5.44 -10.17
CA GLY A 44 -5.27 4.67 -9.08
C GLY A 44 -5.25 3.14 -9.24
N ASP A 45 -4.42 2.63 -10.13
CA ASP A 45 -4.18 1.20 -10.20
C ASP A 45 -3.00 0.80 -9.31
N PHE A 46 -3.18 -0.27 -8.55
CA PHE A 46 -2.10 -0.96 -7.87
C PHE A 46 -1.46 -1.96 -8.84
N CYS A 47 -0.21 -1.72 -9.20
CA CYS A 47 0.56 -2.62 -10.05
C CYS A 47 1.48 -3.48 -9.18
N ALA A 48 1.44 -4.80 -9.38
CA ALA A 48 2.27 -5.77 -8.67
C ALA A 48 3.12 -6.56 -9.66
N LEU A 49 4.44 -6.51 -9.49
CA LEU A 49 5.39 -7.04 -10.46
C LEU A 49 5.40 -8.57 -10.48
N GLN A 50 5.56 -9.23 -9.32
CA GLN A 50 5.72 -10.68 -9.26
C GLN A 50 4.50 -11.46 -9.77
N PRO A 51 3.25 -11.08 -9.44
CA PRO A 51 2.08 -11.76 -10.00
C PRO A 51 1.67 -11.21 -11.38
N HIS A 52 2.40 -10.21 -11.92
CA HIS A 52 2.04 -9.52 -13.16
C HIS A 52 0.60 -8.98 -13.17
N MET A 53 0.18 -8.34 -12.07
CA MET A 53 -1.18 -7.84 -11.89
C MET A 53 -1.23 -6.32 -11.92
N ARG A 54 -2.33 -5.81 -12.47
CA ARG A 54 -2.74 -4.40 -12.38
C ARG A 54 -4.17 -4.37 -11.87
N ILE A 55 -4.38 -3.82 -10.69
CA ILE A 55 -5.65 -3.84 -9.98
C ILE A 55 -6.15 -2.42 -9.84
N PRO A 56 -7.26 -2.04 -10.52
CA PRO A 56 -7.86 -0.73 -10.29
C PRO A 56 -8.45 -0.66 -8.88
N VAL A 57 -7.98 0.29 -8.07
CA VAL A 57 -8.52 0.56 -6.73
C VAL A 57 -9.48 1.73 -6.82
N ARG A 58 -10.76 1.49 -6.57
CA ARG A 58 -11.85 2.48 -6.72
C ARG A 58 -12.42 2.89 -5.37
N PRO A 59 -13.03 4.08 -5.26
CA PRO A 59 -13.67 4.55 -4.03
C PRO A 59 -14.63 3.50 -3.45
N GLY A 60 -14.57 3.30 -2.13
CA GLY A 60 -15.33 2.26 -1.43
C GLY A 60 -14.68 0.86 -1.43
N GLN A 61 -13.54 0.67 -2.09
CA GLN A 61 -12.77 -0.58 -2.05
C GLN A 61 -11.58 -0.48 -1.10
N ILE A 62 -11.21 -1.63 -0.53
CA ILE A 62 -9.97 -1.81 0.20
C ILE A 62 -9.20 -2.95 -0.48
N LEU A 63 -8.01 -2.64 -0.99
CA LEU A 63 -7.05 -3.63 -1.45
C LEU A 63 -6.09 -3.94 -0.31
N ILE A 64 -5.87 -5.22 -0.04
CA ILE A 64 -4.93 -5.69 1.00
C ILE A 64 -3.75 -6.37 0.30
N ALA A 65 -2.54 -5.88 0.57
CA ALA A 65 -1.32 -6.42 -0.02
C ALA A 65 -0.16 -6.44 0.98
N PHE A 66 0.69 -7.47 0.92
CA PHE A 66 1.93 -7.53 1.70
C PHE A 66 3.04 -6.80 0.93
N THR A 67 3.02 -5.47 0.95
CA THR A 67 3.90 -4.59 0.14
C THR A 67 5.38 -4.69 0.52
N ARG A 68 5.70 -5.18 1.73
CA ARG A 68 7.06 -5.60 2.10
C ARG A 68 7.60 -6.75 1.24
N ARG A 69 6.72 -7.65 0.79
CA ARG A 69 7.05 -8.83 -0.02
C ARG A 69 6.86 -8.58 -1.51
N LEU A 70 5.92 -7.71 -1.89
CA LEU A 70 5.54 -7.40 -3.27
C LEU A 70 6.25 -6.15 -3.80
N VAL A 71 6.92 -6.28 -4.95
CA VAL A 71 7.38 -5.11 -5.70
C VAL A 71 6.16 -4.51 -6.38
N HIS A 72 5.90 -3.25 -6.11
CA HIS A 72 4.67 -2.58 -6.54
C HIS A 72 4.88 -1.11 -6.88
N CYS A 73 3.93 -0.53 -7.61
CA CYS A 73 3.80 0.90 -7.84
C CYS A 73 2.33 1.27 -8.05
N ALA A 74 2.04 2.57 -8.03
CA ALA A 74 0.79 3.16 -8.47
C ALA A 74 0.92 3.70 -9.90
N THR A 75 -0.20 3.78 -10.60
CA THR A 75 -0.33 4.56 -11.84
C THR A 75 -0.92 5.92 -11.58
#